data_AF-A0A382UEM3-F1
#
_entry.id   AF-A0A382UEM3-F1
#
_cell.length_a   1.000
_cell.length_b   1.000
_cell.length_c   1.000
_cell.angle_alpha   90.00
_cell.angle_beta   90.00
_cell.angle_gamma   90.00
#
_symmetry.space_group_name_H-M   'P 1'
#
loop_
_entity.id
_entity.type
_entity.pdbx_description
1 polymer ?
#
loop_
_entity_poly.entity_id
_entity_poly.type
_entity_poly.pdbx_seq_one_letter_code
_entity_poly.pdbx_strand_id
1 'polypeptide(L)'
;GVHVIGSGTGTANNIIDGRSDTWWQPDSDDVVADWFVEIDLGRMVLAKKIRLIFPDTLDVEPFRSFSVYVNDGLRASNTRDVFVFSRIGRVTEPNDERVVEYDLETMWPGAAVGEHLTTGDTLRFMMTQHVRFVAEEYQPNAALAQIEVIAVGDNAVLGSVDRGGGVRGGTDTGNLLGIVDGDKNTAWTISGTADWIGSGHWFEIDMGATYWVDQAFYHLSRFRSREPGNFEITTSDGSEAAGLTENRVRSPFDFQHLSLVDNSFTPRRQMYEFNFASRKARYLFLRRINTPE
;
A
#
# COMPACT_ATOMS: atom_id res chain seq x y z
N GLY A 1 5.05 -12.96 6.58
CA GLY A 1 4.90 -14.36 7.01
C GLY A 1 3.65 -14.52 7.85
N VAL A 2 3.45 -15.69 8.45
CA VAL A 2 2.38 -15.87 9.45
C VAL A 2 2.71 -14.99 10.67
N HIS A 3 1.82 -14.05 10.99
CA HIS A 3 2.00 -13.10 12.09
C HIS A 3 1.31 -13.60 13.37
N VAL A 4 0.04 -13.99 13.28
CA VAL A 4 -0.72 -14.56 14.39
C VAL A 4 -1.51 -15.75 13.88
N ILE A 5 -1.63 -16.76 14.72
CA ILE A 5 -2.45 -17.93 14.48
C ILE A 5 -3.07 -18.37 15.79
N GLY A 6 -4.35 -18.73 15.78
CA GLY A 6 -5.02 -19.26 16.97
C GLY A 6 -4.84 -20.77 17.12
N SER A 7 -4.93 -21.53 16.02
CA SER A 7 -4.91 -22.99 16.00
C SER A 7 -4.17 -23.55 14.77
N GLY A 8 -3.66 -24.78 14.82
CA GLY A 8 -2.98 -25.42 13.68
C GLY A 8 -1.58 -24.83 13.37
N THR A 9 -0.85 -24.41 14.40
CA THR A 9 0.44 -23.69 14.28
C THR A 9 1.48 -24.42 13.43
N GLY A 10 1.52 -25.75 13.49
CA GLY A 10 2.51 -26.57 12.78
C GLY A 10 2.37 -26.54 11.25
N THR A 11 1.20 -26.19 10.72
CA THR A 11 0.90 -26.18 9.28
C THR A 11 0.63 -24.78 8.73
N ALA A 12 0.70 -23.75 9.59
CA ALA A 12 0.39 -22.36 9.24
C ALA A 12 1.17 -21.82 8.03
N ASN A 13 2.45 -22.16 7.95
CA ASN A 13 3.34 -21.66 6.90
C ASN A 13 3.00 -22.23 5.52
N ASN A 14 2.23 -23.31 5.44
CA ASN A 14 1.77 -23.87 4.17
C ASN A 14 0.91 -22.85 3.40
N ILE A 15 0.20 -21.95 4.10
CA ILE A 15 -0.64 -20.90 3.47
C ILE A 15 0.15 -19.99 2.52
N ILE A 16 1.46 -19.85 2.72
CA ILE A 16 2.32 -18.91 1.99
C ILE A 16 3.49 -19.61 1.29
N ASP A 17 3.46 -20.93 1.14
CA ASP A 17 4.54 -21.70 0.52
C ASP A 17 4.45 -21.82 -1.01
N GLY A 18 3.36 -21.29 -1.59
CA GLY A 18 3.10 -21.30 -3.03
C GLY A 18 2.64 -22.65 -3.59
N ARG A 19 2.28 -23.62 -2.74
CA ARG A 19 1.77 -24.94 -3.14
C ARG A 19 0.29 -25.11 -2.79
N SER A 20 -0.46 -25.79 -3.65
CA SER A 20 -1.90 -26.04 -3.42
C SER A 20 -2.17 -27.44 -2.81
N ASP A 21 -1.12 -28.24 -2.65
CA ASP A 21 -1.15 -29.61 -2.11
C ASP A 21 -0.65 -29.71 -0.66
N THR A 22 -0.31 -28.57 -0.06
CA THR A 22 -0.07 -28.38 1.36
C THR A 22 -1.13 -27.40 1.88
N TRP A 23 -1.46 -27.47 3.17
CA TRP A 23 -2.50 -26.63 3.73
C TRP A 23 -2.33 -26.38 5.22
N TRP A 24 -2.93 -25.30 5.68
CA TRP A 24 -3.24 -25.09 7.08
C TRP A 24 -4.59 -25.73 7.42
N GLN A 25 -4.64 -26.36 8.58
CA GLN A 25 -5.84 -26.94 9.17
C GLN A 25 -5.80 -26.67 10.68
N PRO A 26 -6.85 -26.09 11.28
CA PRO A 26 -6.95 -25.94 12.72
C PRO A 26 -7.08 -27.30 13.41
N ASP A 27 -6.67 -27.36 14.67
CA ASP A 27 -6.89 -28.53 15.51
C ASP A 27 -8.38 -28.69 15.79
N SER A 28 -8.91 -29.90 15.60
CA SER A 28 -10.33 -30.19 15.84
C SER A 28 -10.73 -30.09 17.31
N ASP A 29 -9.77 -30.15 18.24
CA ASP A 29 -10.02 -30.01 19.67
C ASP A 29 -10.10 -28.54 20.12
N ASP A 30 -9.63 -27.61 19.28
CA ASP A 30 -9.68 -26.17 19.58
C ASP A 30 -11.06 -25.58 19.31
N VAL A 31 -11.41 -24.54 20.08
CA VAL A 31 -12.66 -23.80 19.86
C VAL A 31 -12.59 -22.98 18.58
N VAL A 32 -13.72 -22.84 17.88
CA VAL A 32 -13.81 -22.08 16.60
C VAL A 32 -13.27 -20.66 16.70
N ALA A 33 -13.33 -20.03 17.88
CA ALA A 33 -12.79 -18.70 18.09
C ALA A 33 -11.27 -18.60 17.83
N ASP A 34 -10.55 -19.72 17.95
CA ASP A 34 -9.11 -19.82 17.69
C ASP A 34 -8.82 -20.26 16.24
N TRP A 35 -9.84 -20.51 15.42
CA TRP A 35 -9.68 -20.95 14.03
C TRP A 35 -9.47 -19.76 13.11
N PHE A 36 -8.34 -19.09 13.27
CA PHE A 36 -7.92 -17.98 12.44
C PHE A 36 -6.42 -18.01 12.17
N VAL A 37 -6.05 -17.38 11.06
CA VAL A 37 -4.67 -17.15 10.66
C VAL A 37 -4.54 -15.75 10.08
N GLU A 38 -3.46 -15.07 10.46
CA GLU A 38 -3.10 -13.76 9.98
C GLU A 38 -1.75 -13.79 9.28
N ILE A 39 -1.73 -13.26 8.06
CA ILE A 39 -0.54 -13.09 7.26
C ILE A 39 -0.15 -11.62 7.28
N ASP A 40 1.10 -11.34 7.64
CA ASP A 40 1.74 -10.04 7.45
C ASP A 40 2.59 -10.08 6.18
N LEU A 41 2.35 -9.15 5.26
CA LEU A 41 3.08 -9.01 4.00
C LEU A 41 4.48 -8.40 4.20
N GLY A 42 4.79 -7.96 5.42
CA GLY A 42 6.04 -7.31 5.82
C GLY A 42 6.12 -5.84 5.44
N ARG A 43 5.15 -5.34 4.66
CA ARG A 43 5.02 -3.96 4.21
C ARG A 43 3.63 -3.70 3.65
N MET A 44 3.24 -2.43 3.58
CA MET A 44 2.00 -2.05 2.92
C MET A 44 2.12 -2.17 1.39
N VAL A 45 1.14 -2.85 0.78
CA VAL A 45 0.96 -2.94 -0.67
C VAL A 45 -0.40 -2.36 -1.07
N LEU A 46 -0.51 -1.93 -2.32
CA LEU A 46 -1.79 -1.61 -2.93
C LEU A 46 -2.39 -2.92 -3.46
N ALA A 47 -3.22 -3.59 -2.66
CA ALA A 47 -3.84 -4.86 -3.01
C ALA A 47 -5.10 -4.63 -3.85
N LYS A 48 -5.15 -5.22 -5.05
CA LYS A 48 -6.34 -5.24 -5.93
C LYS A 48 -7.28 -6.38 -5.57
N LYS A 49 -6.72 -7.50 -5.12
CA LYS A 49 -7.50 -8.72 -4.87
C LYS A 49 -6.86 -9.57 -3.78
N ILE A 50 -7.71 -10.20 -2.97
CA ILE A 50 -7.34 -11.35 -2.13
C ILE A 50 -7.94 -12.59 -2.78
N ARG A 51 -7.13 -13.63 -2.98
CA ARG A 51 -7.58 -14.95 -3.43
C ARG A 51 -7.30 -15.97 -2.35
N LEU A 52 -8.33 -16.73 -1.98
CA LEU A 52 -8.23 -17.91 -1.15
C LEU A 52 -8.23 -19.14 -2.06
N ILE A 53 -7.31 -20.06 -1.80
CA ILE A 53 -7.25 -21.35 -2.49
C ILE A 53 -7.42 -22.44 -1.44
N PHE A 54 -8.41 -23.29 -1.64
CA PHE A 54 -8.68 -24.45 -0.80
C PHE A 54 -8.09 -25.71 -1.47
N PRO A 55 -7.66 -26.72 -0.68
CA PRO A 55 -7.07 -27.94 -1.24
C PRO A 55 -8.07 -28.69 -2.14
N ASP A 56 -7.55 -29.28 -3.22
CA ASP A 56 -8.30 -30.17 -4.09
C ASP A 56 -7.87 -31.62 -3.83
N THR A 57 -8.29 -32.15 -2.68
CA THR A 57 -8.00 -33.51 -2.24
C THR A 57 -9.25 -34.17 -1.66
N LEU A 58 -9.19 -35.49 -1.43
CA LEU A 58 -10.25 -36.24 -0.74
C LEU A 58 -10.08 -36.23 0.80
N ASP A 59 -8.96 -35.70 1.30
CA ASP A 59 -8.59 -35.79 2.71
C ASP A 59 -9.16 -34.63 3.54
N VAL A 60 -9.37 -33.48 2.89
CA VAL A 60 -9.86 -32.24 3.51
C VAL A 60 -10.82 -31.52 2.57
N GLU A 61 -11.63 -30.64 3.13
CA GLU A 61 -12.64 -29.87 2.40
C GLU A 61 -12.37 -28.37 2.52
N PRO A 62 -12.90 -27.54 1.60
CA PRO A 62 -12.95 -26.10 1.79
C PRO A 62 -13.71 -25.73 3.05
N PHE A 63 -13.31 -24.63 3.68
CA PHE A 63 -14.13 -24.00 4.70
C PHE A 63 -15.46 -23.56 4.11
N ARG A 64 -16.57 -23.94 4.74
CA ARG A 64 -17.93 -23.58 4.32
C ARG A 64 -18.38 -22.22 4.83
N SER A 65 -17.91 -21.80 6.00
CA SER A 65 -18.28 -20.53 6.63
C SER A 65 -17.03 -19.82 7.15
N PHE A 66 -16.75 -18.63 6.63
CA PHE A 66 -15.58 -17.84 6.97
C PHE A 66 -15.74 -16.35 6.66
N SER A 67 -14.87 -15.55 7.26
CA SER A 67 -14.71 -14.12 6.98
C SER A 67 -13.25 -13.79 6.69
N VAL A 68 -13.04 -12.78 5.84
CA VAL A 68 -11.71 -12.25 5.52
C VAL A 68 -11.63 -10.78 5.90
N TYR A 69 -10.53 -10.41 6.52
CA TYR A 69 -10.27 -9.06 6.99
C TYR A 69 -8.90 -8.57 6.53
N VAL A 70 -8.75 -7.25 6.38
CA VAL A 70 -7.47 -6.61 6.06
C VAL A 70 -7.19 -5.42 6.98
N ASN A 71 -5.90 -5.11 7.17
CA ASN A 71 -5.41 -3.87 7.78
C ASN A 71 -4.24 -3.34 6.96
N ASP A 72 -4.05 -2.02 6.93
CA ASP A 72 -3.05 -1.35 6.08
C ASP A 72 -1.65 -1.23 6.72
N GLY A 73 -1.44 -1.84 7.88
CA GLY A 73 -0.21 -1.76 8.68
C GLY A 73 -0.26 -0.67 9.75
N LEU A 74 -1.24 0.23 9.71
CA LEU A 74 -1.36 1.28 10.71
C LEU A 74 -1.82 0.72 12.06
N ARG A 75 -1.02 0.95 13.09
CA ARG A 75 -1.36 0.56 14.46
C ARG A 75 -2.36 1.53 15.07
N ALA A 76 -3.36 0.98 15.76
CA ALA A 76 -4.30 1.72 16.58
C ALA A 76 -3.69 2.16 17.93
N SER A 77 -2.54 1.60 18.30
CA SER A 77 -1.78 1.98 19.49
C SER A 77 -0.33 2.26 19.13
N ASN A 78 0.21 3.39 19.59
CA ASN A 78 1.60 3.75 19.32
C ASN A 78 2.64 2.87 20.03
N THR A 79 2.21 2.05 21.00
CA THR A 79 3.10 1.25 21.86
C THR A 79 2.79 -0.25 21.82
N ARG A 80 1.74 -0.66 21.11
CA ARG A 80 1.30 -2.05 21.03
C ARG A 80 0.88 -2.37 19.60
N ASP A 81 1.12 -3.60 19.18
CA ASP A 81 0.68 -4.12 17.89
C ASP A 81 -0.82 -4.46 17.96
N VAL A 82 -1.63 -3.40 17.97
CA VAL A 82 -3.09 -3.47 17.93
C VAL A 82 -3.52 -2.89 16.60
N PHE A 83 -4.16 -3.72 15.77
CA PHE A 83 -4.63 -3.34 14.45
C PHE A 83 -6.16 -3.30 14.42
N VAL A 84 -6.71 -2.32 13.69
CA VAL A 84 -8.14 -2.28 13.37
C VAL A 84 -8.32 -2.85 11.98
N PHE A 85 -9.05 -3.95 11.91
CA PHE A 85 -9.29 -4.70 10.68
C PHE A 85 -10.62 -4.29 10.03
N SER A 86 -10.61 -4.19 8.70
CA SER A 86 -11.81 -4.03 7.88
C SER A 86 -12.20 -5.37 7.28
N ARG A 87 -13.48 -5.76 7.39
CA ARG A 87 -13.98 -6.98 6.75
C ARG A 87 -14.15 -6.74 5.26
N ILE A 88 -13.50 -7.55 4.44
CA ILE A 88 -13.56 -7.46 2.97
C ILE A 88 -14.47 -8.52 2.37
N GLY A 89 -14.67 -9.62 3.11
CA GLY A 89 -15.40 -10.78 2.63
C GLY A 89 -16.05 -11.53 3.79
N ARG A 90 -17.24 -12.05 3.54
CA ARG A 90 -17.91 -13.04 4.38
C ARG A 90 -18.80 -13.87 3.48
N VAL A 91 -18.69 -15.19 3.55
CA VAL A 91 -19.60 -16.07 2.84
C VAL A 91 -20.98 -16.02 3.51
N THR A 92 -22.02 -15.79 2.71
CA THR A 92 -23.42 -15.70 3.17
C THR A 92 -24.17 -17.01 3.01
N GLU A 93 -23.65 -17.88 2.15
CA GLU A 93 -24.10 -19.26 1.93
C GLU A 93 -22.90 -20.18 2.13
N PRO A 94 -23.10 -21.47 2.47
CA PRO A 94 -22.00 -22.41 2.63
C PRO A 94 -21.16 -22.51 1.36
N ASN A 95 -19.88 -22.17 1.45
CA ASN A 95 -18.95 -22.27 0.33
C ASN A 95 -18.70 -23.73 -0.09
N ASP A 96 -18.78 -23.97 -1.39
CA ASP A 96 -18.37 -25.21 -2.07
C ASP A 96 -17.25 -24.98 -3.09
N GLU A 97 -16.86 -23.72 -3.32
CA GLU A 97 -15.80 -23.34 -4.25
C GLU A 97 -14.40 -23.65 -3.71
N ARG A 98 -13.51 -24.04 -4.62
CA ARG A 98 -12.07 -24.25 -4.33
C ARG A 98 -11.25 -22.97 -4.42
N VAL A 99 -11.77 -21.95 -5.11
CA VAL A 99 -11.13 -20.65 -5.25
C VAL A 99 -12.16 -19.57 -4.93
N VAL A 100 -11.85 -18.72 -3.96
CA VAL A 100 -12.70 -17.58 -3.59
C VAL A 100 -11.90 -16.30 -3.72
N GLU A 101 -12.42 -15.35 -4.48
CA GLU A 101 -11.75 -14.07 -4.75
C GLU A 101 -12.55 -12.89 -4.21
N TYR A 102 -11.84 -11.91 -3.63
CA TYR A 102 -12.38 -10.64 -3.20
C TYR A 102 -11.64 -9.51 -3.91
N ASP A 103 -12.32 -8.79 -4.80
CA ASP A 103 -11.81 -7.54 -5.34
C ASP A 103 -11.83 -6.46 -4.26
N LEU A 104 -10.76 -5.67 -4.19
CA LEU A 104 -10.55 -4.68 -3.15
C LEU A 104 -10.70 -3.27 -3.72
N GLU A 105 -11.49 -2.46 -3.05
CA GLU A 105 -11.72 -1.07 -3.43
C GLU A 105 -11.72 -0.15 -2.22
N THR A 106 -11.19 1.06 -2.40
CA THR A 106 -11.27 2.12 -1.39
C THR A 106 -12.16 3.23 -1.91
N MET A 107 -13.32 3.44 -1.26
CA MET A 107 -14.12 4.64 -1.51
C MET A 107 -13.45 5.83 -0.82
N TRP A 108 -12.96 6.77 -1.61
CA TRP A 108 -12.32 7.99 -1.12
C TRP A 108 -12.71 9.19 -1.98
N PRO A 109 -13.83 9.86 -1.65
CA PRO A 109 -14.27 11.02 -2.40
C PRO A 109 -13.25 12.16 -2.36
N GLY A 110 -13.10 12.86 -3.47
CA GLY A 110 -12.18 14.00 -3.56
C GLY A 110 -12.35 14.79 -4.83
N ALA A 111 -12.36 16.11 -4.72
CA ALA A 111 -12.57 17.03 -5.84
C ALA A 111 -11.26 17.53 -6.48
N ALA A 112 -10.11 16.96 -6.10
CA ALA A 112 -8.83 17.35 -6.67
C ALA A 112 -8.76 17.03 -8.16
N VAL A 113 -8.11 17.90 -8.91
CA VAL A 113 -7.85 17.77 -10.35
C VAL A 113 -6.36 17.83 -10.63
N GLY A 114 -5.94 17.25 -11.75
CA GLY A 114 -4.57 17.29 -12.22
C GLY A 114 -4.36 16.34 -13.39
N GLU A 115 -3.27 16.53 -14.13
CA GLU A 115 -2.90 15.64 -15.22
C GLU A 115 -2.67 14.22 -14.69
N HIS A 116 -3.12 13.20 -15.41
CA HIS A 116 -2.99 11.79 -15.04
C HIS A 116 -3.65 11.35 -13.71
N LEU A 117 -4.23 12.27 -12.93
CA LEU A 117 -4.88 11.96 -11.66
C LEU A 117 -6.18 11.21 -11.91
N THR A 118 -6.36 10.06 -11.26
CA THR A 118 -7.68 9.40 -11.18
C THR A 118 -8.63 10.29 -10.39
N THR A 119 -9.69 10.78 -11.02
CA THR A 119 -10.64 11.72 -10.41
C THR A 119 -11.87 11.06 -9.79
N GLY A 120 -12.09 9.76 -10.02
CA GLY A 120 -13.20 9.03 -9.43
C GLY A 120 -13.14 8.93 -7.90
N ASP A 121 -14.28 8.68 -7.27
CA ASP A 121 -14.40 8.53 -5.81
C ASP A 121 -14.01 7.14 -5.31
N THR A 122 -13.56 6.25 -6.20
CA THR A 122 -13.22 4.87 -5.86
C THR A 122 -11.89 4.49 -6.49
N LEU A 123 -10.96 4.05 -5.64
CA LEU A 123 -9.70 3.42 -6.06
C LEU A 123 -9.93 1.92 -6.15
N ARG A 124 -9.42 1.27 -7.20
CA ARG A 124 -9.57 -0.17 -7.45
C ARG A 124 -8.51 -1.01 -6.72
N PHE A 125 -8.21 -0.59 -5.49
CA PHE A 125 -7.33 -1.29 -4.56
C PHE A 125 -7.62 -0.83 -3.13
N MET A 126 -7.14 -1.62 -2.15
CA MET A 126 -6.98 -1.20 -0.76
C MET A 126 -5.51 -1.25 -0.37
N MET A 127 -5.08 -0.30 0.46
CA MET A 127 -3.79 -0.42 1.14
C MET A 127 -3.89 -1.58 2.13
N THR A 128 -2.98 -2.54 2.05
CA THR A 128 -3.04 -3.79 2.82
C THR A 128 -1.65 -4.22 3.22
N GLN A 129 -1.46 -4.56 4.49
CA GLN A 129 -0.27 -5.21 5.01
C GLN A 129 -0.63 -6.51 5.74
N HIS A 130 -1.74 -6.54 6.47
CA HIS A 130 -2.21 -7.74 7.16
C HIS A 130 -3.46 -8.28 6.50
N VAL A 131 -3.51 -9.60 6.30
CA VAL A 131 -4.71 -10.32 5.84
C VAL A 131 -5.04 -11.38 6.87
N ARG A 132 -6.28 -11.38 7.37
CA ARG A 132 -6.75 -12.33 8.37
C ARG A 132 -7.91 -13.14 7.82
N PHE A 133 -7.74 -14.46 7.81
CA PHE A 133 -8.81 -15.43 7.56
C PHE A 133 -9.36 -15.93 8.91
N VAL A 134 -10.68 -16.02 9.04
CA VAL A 134 -11.37 -16.48 10.25
C VAL A 134 -12.44 -17.48 9.85
N ALA A 135 -12.37 -18.71 10.37
CA ALA A 135 -13.47 -19.66 10.26
C ALA A 135 -14.63 -19.23 11.17
N GLU A 136 -15.86 -19.35 10.67
CA GLU A 136 -17.07 -18.90 11.36
C GLU A 136 -17.95 -20.07 11.83
N GLU A 137 -17.53 -21.31 11.53
CA GLU A 137 -18.22 -22.55 11.90
C GLU A 137 -17.22 -23.65 12.23
N TYR A 138 -17.61 -24.58 13.11
CA TYR A 138 -16.84 -25.78 13.39
C TYR A 138 -16.94 -26.77 12.24
N GLN A 139 -15.82 -27.03 11.56
CA GLN A 139 -15.71 -27.97 10.44
C GLN A 139 -14.34 -28.67 10.52
N PRO A 140 -14.22 -29.82 11.22
CA PRO A 140 -12.93 -30.40 11.63
C PRO A 140 -12.06 -30.89 10.47
N ASN A 141 -12.65 -31.13 9.29
CA ASN A 141 -11.94 -31.51 8.07
C ASN A 141 -11.69 -30.31 7.12
N ALA A 142 -11.92 -29.07 7.56
CA ALA A 142 -11.70 -27.90 6.73
C ALA A 142 -10.23 -27.50 6.69
N ALA A 143 -9.75 -27.10 5.51
CA ALA A 143 -8.38 -26.67 5.32
C ALA A 143 -8.26 -25.52 4.32
N LEU A 144 -7.23 -24.69 4.46
CA LEU A 144 -6.90 -23.60 3.54
C LEU A 144 -5.50 -23.83 2.99
N ALA A 145 -5.37 -23.93 1.67
CA ALA A 145 -4.08 -24.14 1.02
C ALA A 145 -3.30 -22.84 0.92
N GLN A 146 -3.93 -21.75 0.46
CA GLN A 146 -3.23 -20.49 0.24
C GLN A 146 -4.08 -19.24 0.47
N ILE A 147 -3.38 -18.15 0.80
CA ILE A 147 -3.87 -16.78 0.70
C ILE A 147 -2.92 -16.03 -0.25
N GLU A 148 -3.42 -15.66 -1.43
CA GLU A 148 -2.70 -14.82 -2.36
C GLU A 148 -3.17 -13.37 -2.27
N VAL A 149 -2.22 -12.43 -2.29
CA VAL A 149 -2.48 -10.99 -2.37
C VAL A 149 -1.98 -10.49 -3.72
N ILE A 150 -2.92 -10.11 -4.59
CA ILE A 150 -2.60 -9.60 -5.91
C ILE A 150 -2.53 -8.07 -5.81
N ALA A 151 -1.32 -7.53 -5.93
CA ALA A 151 -1.08 -6.08 -5.85
C ALA A 151 -1.31 -5.38 -7.21
N VAL A 152 -1.40 -4.04 -7.18
CA VAL A 152 -1.45 -3.22 -8.40
C VAL A 152 -0.19 -3.40 -9.25
N GLY A 153 0.96 -3.56 -8.59
CA GLY A 153 2.28 -3.80 -9.17
C GLY A 153 3.35 -3.74 -8.08
N ASP A 154 4.62 -3.84 -8.48
CA ASP A 154 5.76 -3.67 -7.57
C ASP A 154 6.03 -2.19 -7.28
N ASN A 155 6.32 -1.88 -6.01
CA ASN A 155 6.66 -0.51 -5.62
C ASN A 155 8.17 -0.25 -5.82
N ALA A 156 8.50 0.52 -6.86
CA ALA A 156 9.87 0.84 -7.25
C ALA A 156 10.67 1.67 -6.23
N VAL A 157 10.01 2.36 -5.28
CA VAL A 157 10.72 3.16 -4.28
C VAL A 157 11.23 2.34 -3.09
N LEU A 158 10.66 1.14 -2.88
CA LEU A 158 11.04 0.26 -1.76
C LEU A 158 12.47 -0.29 -1.95
N GLY A 159 13.26 -0.24 -0.88
CA GLY A 159 14.67 -0.66 -0.93
C GLY A 159 15.55 0.25 -1.80
N SER A 160 15.11 1.48 -2.07
CA SER A 160 15.89 2.46 -2.85
C SER A 160 17.26 2.73 -2.24
N VAL A 161 17.32 2.84 -0.90
CA VAL A 161 18.57 3.05 -0.15
C VAL A 161 19.55 1.88 -0.34
N ASP A 162 19.08 0.65 -0.20
CA ASP A 162 19.93 -0.55 -0.37
C ASP A 162 20.47 -0.67 -1.80
N ARG A 163 19.74 -0.10 -2.77
CA ARG A 163 20.13 -0.05 -4.19
C ARG A 163 21.03 1.14 -4.53
N GLY A 164 21.49 1.91 -3.53
CA GLY A 164 22.38 3.06 -3.70
C GLY A 164 21.67 4.36 -4.08
N GLY A 165 20.33 4.37 -4.04
CA GLY A 165 19.52 5.58 -4.10
C GLY A 165 19.29 6.18 -2.72
N GLY A 166 18.16 6.86 -2.55
CA GLY A 166 17.78 7.44 -1.27
C GLY A 166 16.72 8.51 -1.40
N VAL A 167 16.48 9.23 -0.30
CA VAL A 167 15.50 10.30 -0.24
C VAL A 167 16.12 11.51 0.45
N ARG A 168 15.85 12.68 -0.11
CA ARG A 168 16.24 13.98 0.46
C ARG A 168 15.05 14.92 0.42
N GLY A 169 15.03 15.90 1.32
CA GLY A 169 13.94 16.86 1.40
C GLY A 169 14.36 18.10 2.15
N GLY A 170 13.48 19.11 2.15
CA GLY A 170 13.80 20.42 2.71
C GLY A 170 13.48 20.59 4.19
N THR A 171 12.63 19.73 4.75
CA THR A 171 12.24 19.75 6.17
C THR A 171 12.13 18.34 6.72
N ASP A 172 11.94 18.21 8.02
CA ASP A 172 11.75 16.94 8.73
C ASP A 172 12.73 15.84 8.27
N THR A 173 14.01 16.24 8.13
CA THR A 173 15.03 15.44 7.46
C THR A 173 15.34 14.13 8.17
N GLY A 174 15.03 14.04 9.47
CA GLY A 174 15.16 12.81 10.25
C GLY A 174 14.11 11.74 9.90
N ASN A 175 12.99 12.12 9.29
CA ASN A 175 11.87 11.21 8.98
C ASN A 175 11.67 10.98 7.47
N LEU A 176 12.59 11.42 6.61
CA LEU A 176 12.47 11.28 5.15
C LEU A 176 12.33 9.82 4.70
N LEU A 177 12.94 8.87 5.41
CA LEU A 177 12.84 7.45 5.08
C LEU A 177 11.40 6.91 5.12
N GLY A 178 10.50 7.53 5.89
CA GLY A 178 9.07 7.20 5.91
C GLY A 178 8.34 7.40 4.58
N ILE A 179 8.99 8.02 3.58
CA ILE A 179 8.46 8.15 2.22
C ILE A 179 8.68 6.84 1.42
N VAL A 180 9.70 6.06 1.75
CA VAL A 180 10.22 4.96 0.90
C VAL A 180 10.38 3.62 1.62
N ASP A 181 10.07 3.55 2.92
CA ASP A 181 10.25 2.33 3.74
C ASP A 181 9.05 1.37 3.69
N GLY A 182 7.87 1.83 3.28
CA GLY A 182 6.66 1.01 3.18
C GLY A 182 5.96 0.74 4.51
N ASP A 183 6.34 1.44 5.59
CA ASP A 183 5.70 1.37 6.90
C ASP A 183 4.68 2.51 7.06
N LYS A 184 3.42 2.17 7.32
CA LYS A 184 2.36 3.18 7.55
C LYS A 184 2.50 3.95 8.87
N ASN A 185 3.39 3.53 9.76
CA ASN A 185 3.61 4.14 11.06
C ASN A 185 4.75 5.17 11.07
N THR A 186 5.56 5.23 10.01
CA THR A 186 6.55 6.28 9.76
C THR A 186 5.99 7.25 8.72
N ALA A 187 6.29 8.54 8.85
CA ALA A 187 5.81 9.55 7.91
C ALA A 187 6.73 10.76 7.90
N TRP A 188 6.94 11.31 6.71
CA TRP A 188 7.53 12.64 6.56
C TRP A 188 6.46 13.71 6.73
N THR A 189 6.72 14.69 7.58
CA THR A 189 5.74 15.71 7.96
C THR A 189 6.08 17.08 7.41
N ILE A 190 5.05 17.80 6.98
CA ILE A 190 5.15 19.20 6.57
C ILE A 190 4.48 20.10 7.61
N SER A 191 5.05 21.29 7.84
CA SER A 191 4.45 22.29 8.73
C SER A 191 4.57 23.71 8.16
N GLY A 192 3.55 24.54 8.38
CA GLY A 192 3.51 25.92 7.88
C GLY A 192 2.77 26.06 6.54
N THR A 193 2.69 27.30 6.05
CA THR A 193 1.98 27.67 4.81
C THR A 193 2.82 28.52 3.85
N ALA A 194 4.10 28.73 4.16
CA ALA A 194 5.00 29.57 3.38
C ALA A 194 5.45 28.91 2.06
N ASP A 195 6.34 29.56 1.31
CA ASP A 195 6.85 29.06 0.04
C ASP A 195 7.57 27.70 0.22
N TRP A 196 7.52 26.87 -0.81
CA TRP A 196 8.01 25.50 -0.72
C TRP A 196 9.53 25.42 -0.53
N ILE A 197 10.29 26.42 -0.98
CA ILE A 197 11.76 26.45 -0.84
C ILE A 197 12.12 26.80 0.59
N GLY A 198 11.68 27.96 1.07
CA GLY A 198 11.95 28.45 2.42
C GLY A 198 11.37 27.56 3.51
N SER A 199 10.22 26.91 3.26
CA SER A 199 9.59 25.98 4.21
C SER A 199 10.06 24.53 4.06
N GLY A 200 10.81 24.23 3.02
CA GLY A 200 11.28 22.87 2.74
C GLY A 200 10.17 21.87 2.40
N HIS A 201 9.02 22.33 1.86
CA HIS A 201 7.88 21.48 1.49
C HIS A 201 8.10 20.77 0.15
N TRP A 202 9.17 20.00 0.08
CA TRP A 202 9.54 19.20 -1.06
C TRP A 202 10.35 17.98 -0.63
N PHE A 203 10.31 16.94 -1.46
CA PHE A 203 11.21 15.80 -1.36
C PHE A 203 11.62 15.31 -2.75
N GLU A 204 12.78 14.68 -2.82
CA GLU A 204 13.30 13.98 -3.98
C GLU A 204 13.62 12.54 -3.59
N ILE A 205 13.16 11.60 -4.41
CA ILE A 205 13.49 10.18 -4.29
C ILE A 205 14.45 9.85 -5.43
N ASP A 206 15.64 9.34 -5.12
CA ASP A 206 16.46 8.56 -6.03
C ASP A 206 16.09 7.09 -5.83
N MET A 207 15.44 6.51 -6.83
CA MET A 207 15.08 5.10 -6.80
C MET A 207 16.32 4.21 -6.94
N GLY A 208 17.56 4.68 -7.09
CA GLY A 208 18.78 3.84 -7.17
C GLY A 208 18.97 3.07 -8.48
N ALA A 209 17.89 2.90 -9.26
CA ALA A 209 17.90 2.34 -10.60
C ALA A 209 16.82 3.02 -11.46
N THR A 210 16.98 2.92 -12.78
CA THR A 210 15.97 3.41 -13.74
C THR A 210 14.94 2.32 -14.00
N TYR A 211 13.67 2.64 -13.80
CA TYR A 211 12.52 1.77 -14.02
C TYR A 211 11.65 2.29 -15.15
N TRP A 212 10.90 1.40 -15.78
CA TRP A 212 9.68 1.77 -16.49
C TRP A 212 8.55 1.86 -15.48
N VAL A 213 7.95 3.04 -15.34
CA VAL A 213 6.83 3.30 -14.43
C VAL A 213 5.67 3.87 -15.23
N ASP A 214 4.46 3.44 -14.89
CA ASP A 214 3.19 3.86 -15.51
C ASP A 214 2.15 4.28 -14.47
N GLN A 215 2.47 4.11 -13.19
CA GLN A 215 1.62 4.51 -12.08
C GLN A 215 2.42 5.17 -10.97
N ALA A 216 1.81 6.15 -10.30
CA ALA A 216 2.29 6.68 -9.03
C ALA A 216 1.13 6.73 -8.02
N PHE A 217 1.44 6.47 -6.76
CA PHE A 217 0.48 6.60 -5.67
C PHE A 217 1.07 7.46 -4.55
N TYR A 218 0.30 8.44 -4.10
CA TYR A 218 0.67 9.29 -2.99
C TYR A 218 -0.46 9.31 -1.95
N HIS A 219 -0.12 8.98 -0.71
CA HIS A 219 -1.07 8.98 0.39
C HIS A 219 -0.61 9.95 1.48
N LEU A 220 -1.57 10.75 1.93
CA LEU A 220 -1.40 11.71 3.00
C LEU A 220 -2.23 11.29 4.22
N SER A 221 -1.55 10.88 5.28
CA SER A 221 -2.19 10.65 6.57
C SER A 221 -2.51 11.99 7.25
N ARG A 222 -3.64 12.05 7.97
CA ARG A 222 -4.11 13.30 8.61
C ARG A 222 -3.16 13.76 9.72
N PHE A 223 -2.82 15.05 9.71
CA PHE A 223 -2.47 15.77 10.93
C PHE A 223 -3.18 17.13 10.97
N ARG A 224 -4.10 17.27 11.94
CA ARG A 224 -4.62 18.54 12.52
C ARG A 224 -4.79 19.70 11.52
N SER A 225 -5.94 19.72 10.83
CA SER A 225 -6.50 20.85 10.06
C SER A 225 -5.59 21.53 9.01
N ARG A 226 -4.40 21.00 8.75
CA ARG A 226 -3.48 21.52 7.74
C ARG A 226 -3.55 20.62 6.52
N GLU A 227 -4.20 21.17 5.51
CA GLU A 227 -4.46 20.49 4.26
C GLU A 227 -3.19 20.60 3.39
N PRO A 228 -2.85 19.54 2.64
CA PRO A 228 -1.59 19.44 1.88
C PRO A 228 -1.40 20.56 0.85
N GLY A 229 -2.49 21.24 0.50
CA GLY A 229 -2.50 22.23 -0.56
C GLY A 229 -2.29 21.56 -1.92
N ASN A 230 -1.78 22.35 -2.85
CA ASN A 230 -1.51 21.93 -4.20
C ASN A 230 -0.08 21.43 -4.29
N PHE A 231 0.24 20.61 -5.28
CA PHE A 231 1.61 20.12 -5.45
C PHE A 231 1.88 19.76 -6.91
N GLU A 232 3.16 19.69 -7.25
CA GLU A 232 3.63 19.21 -8.55
C GLU A 232 4.51 17.98 -8.34
N ILE A 233 4.33 17.00 -9.23
CA ILE A 233 5.20 15.85 -9.38
C ILE A 233 5.96 15.99 -10.69
N THR A 234 7.27 15.80 -10.62
CA THR A 234 8.17 15.70 -11.79
C THR A 234 9.02 14.45 -11.67
N THR A 235 9.46 13.89 -12.80
CA THR A 235 10.29 12.68 -12.84
C THR A 235 11.48 12.87 -13.76
N SER A 236 12.58 12.17 -13.49
CA SER A 236 13.75 12.14 -14.37
C SER A 236 14.25 10.70 -14.50
N ASP A 237 14.75 10.32 -15.68
CA ASP A 237 15.40 9.03 -15.90
C ASP A 237 16.87 9.01 -15.45
N GLY A 238 17.40 10.16 -15.01
CA GLY A 238 18.78 10.36 -14.58
C GLY A 238 19.68 10.99 -15.64
N SER A 239 19.15 11.37 -16.80
CA SER A 239 19.86 12.20 -17.77
C SER A 239 20.19 13.58 -17.19
N GLU A 240 21.38 14.11 -17.52
CA GLU A 240 21.80 15.43 -17.05
C GLU A 240 20.96 16.54 -17.69
N ALA A 241 20.62 17.56 -16.90
CA ALA A 241 19.97 18.75 -17.43
C ALA A 241 20.91 19.54 -18.35
N ALA A 242 20.39 20.05 -19.46
CA ALA A 242 21.16 20.96 -20.31
C ALA A 242 21.34 22.34 -19.62
N GLY A 243 22.59 22.77 -19.42
CA GLY A 243 22.95 24.13 -18.98
C GLY A 243 23.52 24.24 -17.55
N LEU A 244 24.00 25.43 -17.19
CA LEU A 244 24.51 25.74 -15.84
C LEU A 244 23.33 25.88 -14.87
N THR A 245 23.29 25.02 -13.85
CA THR A 245 22.19 24.91 -12.88
C THR A 245 22.58 25.44 -11.50
N GLU A 246 23.07 26.67 -11.41
CA GLU A 246 23.68 27.18 -10.17
C GLU A 246 22.70 27.32 -8.98
N ASN A 247 21.38 27.23 -9.19
CA ASN A 247 20.39 27.34 -8.11
C ASN A 247 19.19 26.40 -8.30
N ARG A 248 19.39 25.09 -8.15
CA ARG A 248 18.27 24.13 -8.10
C ARG A 248 18.21 23.45 -6.73
N VAL A 249 17.04 23.50 -6.12
CA VAL A 249 16.68 22.62 -4.99
C VAL A 249 16.65 21.14 -5.44
N ARG A 250 16.35 20.91 -6.71
CA ARG A 250 16.42 19.62 -7.41
C ARG A 250 17.85 19.24 -7.80
N SER A 251 18.09 17.94 -7.93
CA SER A 251 19.35 17.41 -8.47
C SER A 251 19.53 17.86 -9.93
N PRO A 252 20.76 17.87 -10.48
CA PRO A 252 21.06 18.42 -11.81
C PRO A 252 20.60 17.51 -12.97
N PHE A 253 19.50 16.79 -12.79
CA PHE A 253 18.91 15.94 -13.80
C PHE A 253 17.80 16.66 -14.57
N ASP A 254 17.52 16.16 -15.77
CA ASP A 254 16.41 16.62 -16.59
C ASP A 254 15.08 16.10 -16.03
N PHE A 255 14.47 16.90 -15.15
CA PHE A 255 13.15 16.62 -14.58
C PHE A 255 12.05 17.08 -15.53
N GLN A 256 11.28 16.11 -15.99
CA GLN A 256 10.12 16.28 -16.84
C GLN A 256 8.85 16.34 -15.99
N HIS A 257 7.91 17.19 -16.40
CA HIS A 257 6.61 17.30 -15.76
C HIS A 257 5.88 15.94 -15.75
N LEU A 258 5.19 15.64 -14.66
CA LEU A 258 4.24 14.53 -14.58
C LEU A 258 2.84 15.05 -14.31
N SER A 259 2.63 15.77 -13.21
CA SER A 259 1.30 16.25 -12.85
C SER A 259 1.36 17.48 -11.96
N LEU A 260 0.53 18.48 -12.26
CA LEU A 260 0.20 19.58 -11.37
C LEU A 260 -1.17 19.30 -10.74
N VAL A 261 -1.21 19.12 -9.42
CA VAL A 261 -2.43 18.80 -8.69
C VAL A 261 -2.98 20.04 -8.00
N ASP A 262 -4.21 20.40 -8.37
CA ASP A 262 -5.03 21.36 -7.65
C ASP A 262 -6.00 20.63 -6.73
N ASN A 263 -5.75 20.76 -5.42
CA ASN A 263 -6.57 20.21 -4.35
C ASN A 263 -7.24 21.33 -3.54
N SER A 264 -7.57 22.44 -4.20
CA SER A 264 -8.32 23.56 -3.60
C SER A 264 -9.82 23.28 -3.47
N PHE A 265 -10.35 22.33 -4.23
CA PHE A 265 -11.76 21.98 -4.24
C PHE A 265 -12.18 21.11 -3.05
N THR A 266 -13.45 21.25 -2.64
CA THR A 266 -14.05 20.49 -1.53
C THR A 266 -14.96 19.38 -2.08
N PRO A 267 -14.92 18.15 -1.53
CA PRO A 267 -14.04 17.69 -0.45
C PRO A 267 -12.59 17.54 -0.94
N ARG A 268 -11.62 17.86 -0.07
CA ARG A 268 -10.20 17.69 -0.40
C ARG A 268 -9.81 16.22 -0.47
N ARG A 269 -8.94 15.89 -1.41
CA ARG A 269 -8.38 14.54 -1.59
C ARG A 269 -7.15 14.33 -0.70
N GLN A 270 -6.94 13.07 -0.29
CA GLN A 270 -5.79 12.64 0.54
C GLN A 270 -5.06 11.42 -0.05
N MET A 271 -5.67 10.73 -1.00
CA MET A 271 -5.08 9.62 -1.76
C MET A 271 -5.09 10.00 -3.23
N TYR A 272 -3.92 9.96 -3.87
CA TYR A 272 -3.75 10.37 -5.26
C TYR A 272 -3.15 9.20 -6.01
N GLU A 273 -3.94 8.64 -6.93
CA GLU A 273 -3.48 7.67 -7.91
C GLU A 273 -3.28 8.40 -9.23
N PHE A 274 -2.11 8.25 -9.83
CA PHE A 274 -1.79 8.79 -11.14
C PHE A 274 -1.58 7.64 -12.10
N ASN A 275 -2.31 7.63 -13.21
CA ASN A 275 -2.17 6.65 -14.29
C ASN A 275 -1.70 7.38 -15.55
N PHE A 276 -0.54 6.98 -16.07
CA PHE A 276 0.12 7.65 -17.19
C PHE A 276 0.78 6.63 -18.13
N ALA A 277 1.11 7.08 -19.35
CA ALA A 277 1.85 6.23 -20.27
C ALA A 277 3.21 5.86 -19.68
N SER A 278 3.60 4.58 -19.83
CA SER A 278 4.86 4.08 -19.29
C SER A 278 6.05 4.96 -19.71
N ARG A 279 6.84 5.38 -18.73
CA ARG A 279 8.00 6.26 -18.92
C ARG A 279 9.17 5.79 -18.07
N LYS A 280 10.39 6.10 -18.51
CA LYS A 280 11.58 5.87 -17.70
C LYS A 280 11.64 6.87 -16.55
N ALA A 281 11.87 6.37 -15.34
CA ALA A 281 12.12 7.19 -14.17
C ALA A 281 13.15 6.50 -13.26
N ARG A 282 14.07 7.30 -12.74
CA ARG A 282 14.95 6.98 -11.61
C ARG A 282 14.68 7.96 -10.47
N TYR A 283 14.45 9.22 -10.78
CA TYR A 283 14.19 10.26 -9.80
C TYR A 283 12.73 10.68 -9.84
N LEU A 284 12.16 10.93 -8.67
CA LEU A 284 10.89 11.63 -8.49
C LEU A 284 11.13 12.84 -7.62
N PHE A 285 10.57 13.99 -8.00
CA PHE A 285 10.57 15.18 -7.19
C PHE A 285 9.14 15.69 -7.00
N LEU A 286 8.76 15.86 -5.74
CA LEU A 286 7.48 16.45 -5.36
C LEU A 286 7.75 17.77 -4.62
N ARG A 287 7.02 18.82 -4.99
CA ARG A 287 6.99 20.08 -4.23
C ARG A 287 5.56 20.55 -4.02
N ARG A 288 5.32 21.18 -2.86
CA ARG A 288 4.09 21.91 -2.59
C ARG A 288 4.02 23.18 -3.45
N ILE A 289 2.81 23.60 -3.77
CA ILE A 289 2.47 24.81 -4.52
C ILE A 289 1.39 25.56 -3.73
N ASN A 290 1.58 26.88 -3.59
CA ASN A 290 0.65 27.73 -2.85
C ASN A 290 -0.58 28.13 -3.68
N THR A 291 -0.44 28.25 -5.01
CA THR A 291 -1.52 28.54 -5.95
C THR A 291 -1.13 27.94 -7.31
N PRO A 292 -2.00 27.18 -8.00
CA PRO A 292 -1.70 26.71 -9.36
C PRO A 292 -1.68 27.94 -10.28
N GLU A 293 -0.70 28.02 -11.18
CA GLU A 293 -0.65 29.07 -12.23
C GLU A 293 -1.65 28.79 -13.37
#